data_AF-A0AAV4C838-F1
#
_entry.id   AF-A0AAV4C838-F1
#
_cell.length_a   1.000
_cell.length_b   1.000
_cell.length_c   1.000
_cell.angle_alpha   90.00
_cell.angle_beta   90.00
_cell.angle_gamma   90.00
#
_symmetry.space_group_name_H-M   'P 1'
#
loop_
_entity.id
_entity.type
_entity.pdbx_description
1 polymer ?
#
loop_
_entity_poly.entity_id
_entity_poly.type
_entity_poly.pdbx_seq_one_letter_code
_entity_poly.pdbx_strand_id
1 'polypeptide(L)'
;MEIVHRPGKLHGNADSLSRRPVMTHCIDHPLSSLPCGGCSYCQRMNDNWGSFMVEVDDVIPLSSGVVRALRNPPSSQGTMSTPLDLGDIAEDQKKDDALACLMEWMATGAPDEGTLALASPALKHMWMSRQLFTSKDGTLYRLHPE
;
A
#
# COMPACT_ATOMS: atom_id res chain seq x y z
N MET A 1 -11.89 34.56 0.44
CA MET A 1 -10.93 33.46 0.73
C MET A 1 -9.55 34.01 0.48
N GLU A 2 -8.73 34.14 1.51
CA GLU A 2 -7.39 34.75 1.43
C GLU A 2 -6.35 33.65 1.62
N ILE A 3 -5.52 33.42 0.60
CA ILE A 3 -4.49 32.37 0.65
C ILE A 3 -3.26 32.95 1.34
N VAL A 4 -3.05 32.58 2.60
CA VAL A 4 -1.92 33.05 3.41
C VAL A 4 -0.85 31.97 3.48
N HIS A 5 0.37 32.27 3.04
CA HIS A 5 1.50 31.36 3.11
C HIS A 5 2.02 31.25 4.55
N ARG A 6 2.15 30.01 5.05
CA ARG A 6 2.75 29.72 6.37
C ARG A 6 3.96 28.79 6.22
N PRO A 7 5.00 28.91 7.06
CA PRO A 7 6.12 27.98 7.07
C PRO A 7 5.67 26.58 7.53
N GLY A 8 6.22 25.53 6.90
CA GLY A 8 5.70 24.14 7.00
C GLY A 8 5.59 23.55 8.41
N LYS A 9 6.35 24.07 9.39
CA LYS A 9 6.30 23.64 10.80
C LYS A 9 5.03 24.10 11.54
N LEU A 10 4.30 25.06 10.96
CA LEU A 10 3.03 25.61 11.46
C LEU A 10 1.83 25.14 10.63
N HIS A 11 2.05 24.29 9.63
CA HIS A 11 0.96 23.58 8.99
C HIS A 11 0.52 22.49 9.96
N GLY A 12 -0.78 22.43 10.28
CA GLY A 12 -1.34 21.18 10.77
C GLY A 12 -0.97 20.07 9.79
N ASN A 13 -0.79 18.84 10.28
CA ASN A 13 -0.65 17.67 9.42
C ASN A 13 -1.61 17.80 8.23
N ALA A 14 -1.12 17.79 6.99
CA ALA A 14 -1.95 17.98 5.80
C ALA A 14 -3.17 17.04 5.77
N ASP A 15 -3.04 15.91 6.44
CA ASP A 15 -4.10 14.96 6.78
C ASP A 15 -5.37 15.57 7.42
N SER A 16 -5.23 16.60 8.27
CA SER A 16 -6.39 17.29 8.88
C SER A 16 -7.11 18.26 7.94
N LEU A 17 -6.51 18.63 6.80
CA LEU A 17 -7.18 19.36 5.72
C LEU A 17 -7.90 18.43 4.72
N SER A 18 -7.54 17.15 4.68
CA SER A 18 -8.19 16.13 3.83
C SER A 18 -9.47 15.56 4.44
N ARG A 19 -9.65 15.70 5.76
CA ARG A 19 -10.82 15.19 6.50
C ARG A 19 -11.99 16.16 6.37
N ARG A 20 -12.53 16.31 5.16
CA ARG A 20 -13.88 16.86 4.99
C ARG A 20 -14.85 15.93 5.76
N PRO A 21 -15.86 16.47 6.47
CA PRO A 21 -16.91 15.62 7.04
C PRO A 21 -17.47 14.76 5.90
N VAL A 22 -17.64 13.47 6.17
CA VAL A 22 -18.11 12.50 5.18
C VAL A 22 -19.46 12.96 4.66
N MET A 23 -19.47 13.64 3.52
CA MET A 23 -20.67 13.74 2.70
C MET A 23 -20.92 12.33 2.21
N THR A 24 -22.15 11.84 2.35
CA THR A 24 -22.58 10.48 2.00
C THR A 24 -22.33 10.10 0.55
N HIS A 25 -21.93 11.06 -0.29
CA HIS A 25 -21.57 10.91 -1.69
C HIS A 25 -20.65 12.06 -2.10
N CYS A 26 -19.69 11.81 -2.99
CA CYS A 26 -19.03 12.87 -3.73
C CYS A 26 -20.10 13.52 -4.62
N ILE A 27 -20.23 14.85 -4.55
CA ILE A 27 -21.15 15.59 -5.42
C ILE A 27 -20.45 15.79 -6.75
N ASP A 28 -20.89 15.07 -7.77
CA ASP A 28 -20.46 15.32 -9.14
C ASP A 28 -21.07 16.63 -9.64
N HIS A 29 -20.20 17.58 -9.96
CA HIS A 29 -20.60 18.86 -10.52
C HIS A 29 -20.48 18.81 -12.05
N PRO A 30 -21.56 19.10 -12.81
CA PRO A 30 -21.48 19.13 -14.25
C PRO A 30 -20.56 20.26 -14.72
N LEU A 31 -19.90 20.11 -15.87
CA LEU A 31 -19.01 21.15 -16.41
C LEU A 31 -19.70 22.50 -16.60
N SER A 32 -21.01 22.49 -16.84
CA SER A 32 -21.84 23.68 -16.96
C SER A 32 -21.94 24.49 -15.66
N SER A 33 -21.65 23.91 -14.49
CA SER A 33 -21.64 24.65 -13.22
C SER A 33 -20.34 25.40 -12.96
N LEU A 34 -19.33 25.26 -13.84
CA LEU A 34 -18.10 26.04 -13.74
C LEU A 34 -18.36 27.50 -14.12
N PRO A 35 -17.59 28.47 -13.58
CA PRO A 35 -17.70 29.88 -13.98
C PRO A 35 -17.49 30.13 -15.49
N CYS A 36 -16.78 29.22 -16.17
CA CYS A 36 -16.57 29.26 -17.61
C CYS A 36 -17.67 28.57 -18.44
N GLY A 37 -18.67 27.94 -17.79
CA GLY A 37 -19.75 27.19 -18.43
C GLY A 37 -19.32 25.89 -19.11
N GLY A 38 -18.10 25.40 -18.85
CA GLY A 38 -17.56 24.20 -19.49
C GLY A 38 -16.89 24.49 -20.83
N CYS A 39 -15.89 25.38 -20.84
CA CYS A 39 -15.13 25.67 -22.05
C CYS A 39 -14.39 24.44 -22.60
N SER A 40 -13.94 24.50 -23.86
CA SER A 40 -13.28 23.38 -24.56
C SER A 40 -12.05 22.83 -23.83
N TYR A 41 -11.34 23.66 -23.07
CA TYR A 41 -10.24 23.22 -22.22
C TYR A 41 -10.74 22.37 -21.04
N CYS A 42 -11.74 22.86 -20.30
CA CYS A 42 -12.33 22.13 -19.17
C CYS A 42 -12.98 20.83 -19.62
N GLN A 43 -13.62 20.82 -20.79
CA GLN A 43 -14.20 19.62 -21.39
C GLN A 43 -13.12 18.57 -21.69
N ARG A 44 -12.02 18.97 -22.34
CA ARG A 44 -10.89 18.07 -22.62
C ARG A 44 -10.28 17.50 -21.34
N MET A 45 -10.15 18.32 -20.30
CA MET A 45 -9.64 17.85 -19.01
C MET A 45 -10.61 16.86 -18.37
N ASN A 46 -11.90 17.15 -18.36
CA ASN A 46 -12.91 16.23 -17.86
C ASN A 46 -12.89 14.89 -18.60
N ASP A 47 -12.71 14.88 -19.91
CA ASP A 47 -12.65 13.64 -20.69
C ASP A 47 -11.36 12.86 -20.41
N ASN A 48 -10.22 13.54 -20.31
CA ASN A 48 -8.92 12.93 -20.00
C ASN A 48 -8.86 12.33 -18.59
N TRP A 49 -9.46 13.00 -17.60
CA TRP A 49 -9.45 12.55 -16.20
C TRP A 49 -10.71 11.73 -15.85
N GLY A 50 -11.78 11.83 -16.63
CA GLY A 50 -13.05 11.14 -16.39
C GLY A 50 -12.93 9.64 -16.57
N SER A 51 -12.08 9.15 -17.47
CA SER A 51 -11.78 7.72 -17.60
C SER A 51 -11.08 7.15 -16.36
N PHE A 52 -10.29 7.96 -15.65
CA PHE A 52 -9.63 7.58 -14.40
C PHE A 52 -10.66 7.27 -13.29
N MET A 53 -11.82 7.93 -13.28
CA MET A 53 -12.86 7.63 -12.28
C MET A 53 -13.64 6.34 -12.57
N VAL A 54 -13.52 5.79 -13.80
CA VAL A 54 -14.21 4.55 -14.20
C VAL A 54 -13.26 3.35 -14.20
N GLU A 55 -11.96 3.54 -14.49
CA GLU A 55 -10.96 2.45 -14.54
C GLU A 55 -10.18 2.22 -13.24
N VAL A 56 -10.24 3.13 -12.26
CA VAL A 56 -9.50 2.97 -11.00
C VAL A 56 -10.40 2.35 -9.94
N ASP A 57 -10.87 1.14 -10.23
CA ASP A 57 -11.48 0.25 -9.23
C ASP A 57 -10.96 -1.19 -9.30
N ASP A 58 -9.81 -1.39 -9.94
CA ASP A 58 -9.06 -2.63 -9.78
C ASP A 58 -8.00 -2.41 -8.70
N VAL A 59 -8.42 -2.50 -7.43
CA VAL A 59 -7.49 -2.91 -6.37
C VAL A 59 -7.09 -4.35 -6.69
N ILE A 60 -6.07 -4.51 -7.52
CA ILE A 60 -5.53 -5.83 -7.82
C ILE A 60 -4.87 -6.32 -6.53
N PRO A 61 -5.29 -7.47 -5.97
CA PRO A 61 -4.57 -8.07 -4.86
C PRO A 61 -3.13 -8.28 -5.30
N LEU A 62 -2.17 -7.83 -4.50
CA LEU A 62 -0.73 -8.04 -4.78
C LEU A 62 -0.37 -9.53 -4.90
N SER A 63 -1.29 -10.44 -4.55
CA SER A 63 -1.20 -11.89 -4.70
C SER A 63 -1.74 -12.47 -6.02
N SER A 64 -2.41 -11.69 -6.86
CA SER A 64 -3.12 -12.18 -8.06
C SER A 64 -2.35 -11.89 -9.35
N GLY A 65 -1.11 -12.39 -9.43
CA GLY A 65 -0.32 -12.33 -10.64
C GLY A 65 -0.70 -13.42 -11.65
N VAL A 66 -1.73 -13.20 -12.50
CA VAL A 66 -1.91 -13.91 -13.78
C VAL A 66 -2.51 -12.99 -14.86
N VAL A 67 -1.61 -12.27 -15.55
CA VAL A 67 -1.54 -11.91 -16.98
C VAL A 67 -2.83 -11.77 -17.82
N ARG A 68 -3.00 -10.59 -18.44
CA ARG A 68 -3.10 -10.47 -19.92
C ARG A 68 -2.70 -9.08 -20.43
N ALA A 69 -1.40 -8.91 -20.62
CA ALA A 69 -0.86 -7.88 -21.51
C ALA A 69 -1.29 -8.20 -22.95
N LEU A 70 -2.18 -7.39 -23.53
CA LEU A 70 -2.39 -7.34 -24.97
C LEU A 70 -1.73 -6.08 -25.54
N ARG A 71 -0.55 -6.32 -26.13
CA ARG A 71 0.07 -5.63 -27.29
C ARG A 71 0.63 -4.22 -27.08
N ASN A 72 1.94 -4.15 -26.78
CA ASN A 72 3.02 -3.75 -27.72
C ASN A 72 4.40 -3.74 -26.98
N PRO A 73 5.51 -4.22 -27.58
CA PRO A 73 6.88 -4.02 -27.04
C PRO A 73 7.71 -3.04 -27.92
N PRO A 74 8.96 -2.71 -27.56
CA PRO A 74 9.47 -2.32 -26.23
C PRO A 74 10.33 -1.04 -26.31
N SER A 75 10.50 -0.28 -25.22
CA SER A 75 11.74 0.47 -24.98
C SER A 75 11.73 1.15 -23.61
N SER A 76 12.13 0.40 -22.60
CA SER A 76 13.09 0.84 -21.57
C SER A 76 13.23 -0.31 -20.58
N GLN A 77 14.48 -0.66 -20.29
CA GLN A 77 14.86 -1.72 -19.37
C GLN A 77 14.43 -1.32 -17.95
N GLY A 78 13.20 -1.67 -17.58
CA GLY A 78 12.89 -2.01 -16.20
C GLY A 78 13.16 -3.50 -16.07
N THR A 79 14.12 -3.89 -15.24
CA THR A 79 14.28 -5.27 -14.80
C THR A 79 12.97 -5.70 -14.15
N MET A 80 12.10 -6.36 -14.93
CA MET A 80 10.89 -6.99 -14.43
C MET A 80 11.34 -8.08 -13.48
N SER A 81 10.98 -7.94 -12.20
CA SER A 81 11.22 -8.97 -11.19
C SER A 81 10.76 -10.32 -11.72
N THR A 82 11.66 -11.29 -11.66
CA THR A 82 11.36 -12.68 -12.00
C THR A 82 10.18 -13.17 -11.16
N PRO A 83 9.35 -14.09 -11.68
CA PRO A 83 8.34 -14.76 -10.85
C PRO A 83 9.05 -15.35 -9.64
N LEU A 84 8.71 -14.87 -8.44
CA LEU A 84 9.27 -15.39 -7.20
C LEU A 84 8.80 -16.83 -7.05
N ASP A 85 9.73 -17.78 -7.12
CA ASP A 85 9.44 -19.15 -6.74
C ASP A 85 9.14 -19.17 -5.23
N LEU A 86 8.15 -19.95 -4.79
CA LEU A 86 7.82 -20.07 -3.36
C LEU A 86 9.00 -20.62 -2.55
N GLY A 87 9.87 -21.42 -3.19
CA GLY A 87 11.14 -21.88 -2.61
C GLY A 87 12.11 -20.73 -2.31
N ASP A 88 12.14 -19.71 -3.16
CA ASP A 88 13.00 -18.55 -2.98
C ASP A 88 12.55 -17.70 -1.78
N ILE A 89 11.24 -17.62 -1.54
CA ILE A 89 10.67 -16.84 -0.42
C ILE A 89 11.11 -17.43 0.93
N ALA A 90 11.05 -18.75 1.10
CA ALA A 90 11.45 -19.39 2.35
C ALA A 90 12.93 -19.16 2.66
N GLU A 91 13.79 -19.27 1.64
CA GLU A 91 15.22 -19.02 1.78
C GLU A 91 15.52 -17.55 2.04
N ASP A 92 14.80 -16.63 1.41
CA ASP A 92 14.97 -15.19 1.65
C ASP A 92 14.48 -14.77 3.04
N GLN A 93 13.39 -15.36 3.55
CA GLN A 93 12.95 -15.11 4.92
C GLN A 93 13.96 -15.63 5.96
N LYS A 94 14.69 -16.71 5.67
CA LYS A 94 15.78 -17.20 6.54
C LYS A 94 17.01 -16.28 6.54
N LYS A 95 17.23 -15.52 5.46
CA LYS A 95 18.34 -14.54 5.38
C LYS A 95 18.03 -13.25 6.17
N ASP A 96 16.76 -12.97 6.44
CA ASP A 96 16.36 -11.83 7.27
C ASP A 96 16.43 -12.23 8.76
N ASP A 97 17.34 -11.59 9.50
CA ASP A 97 17.58 -11.89 10.91
C ASP A 97 16.32 -11.76 11.78
N ALA A 98 15.44 -10.81 11.48
CA ALA A 98 14.22 -10.60 12.26
C ALA A 98 13.19 -11.67 11.94
N LEU A 99 12.98 -12.01 10.67
CA LEU A 99 12.04 -13.06 10.28
C LEU A 99 12.51 -14.45 10.73
N ALA A 100 13.80 -14.75 10.59
CA ALA A 100 14.38 -16.00 11.09
C ALA A 100 14.18 -16.17 12.60
N CYS A 101 14.49 -15.11 13.38
CA CYS A 101 14.30 -15.13 14.83
C CYS A 101 12.83 -15.24 15.23
N LEU A 102 11.93 -14.55 14.52
CA LEU A 102 10.50 -14.65 14.74
C LEU A 102 9.98 -16.07 14.49
N MET A 103 10.40 -16.72 13.40
CA MET A 103 10.03 -18.11 13.10
C MET A 103 10.50 -19.06 14.19
N GLU A 104 11.71 -18.88 14.71
CA GLU A 104 12.25 -19.67 15.82
C GLU A 104 11.39 -19.51 17.08
N TRP A 105 11.03 -18.28 17.45
CA TRP A 105 10.16 -18.02 18.61
C TRP A 105 8.74 -18.55 18.42
N MET A 106 8.20 -18.52 17.20
CA MET A 106 6.90 -19.14 16.95
C MET A 106 6.95 -20.67 17.07
N ALA A 107 8.09 -21.30 16.79
CA ALA A 107 8.26 -22.75 16.88
C ALA A 107 8.60 -23.25 18.30
N THR A 108 9.48 -22.53 19.00
CA THR A 108 10.00 -22.93 20.33
C THR A 108 9.17 -22.35 21.49
N GLY A 109 8.45 -21.26 21.25
CA GLY A 109 7.67 -20.56 22.26
C GLY A 109 8.19 -19.15 22.54
N ALA A 110 7.50 -18.45 23.45
CA ALA A 110 7.81 -17.06 23.75
C ALA A 110 9.26 -16.87 24.23
N PRO A 111 9.99 -15.86 23.71
CA PRO A 111 11.30 -15.51 24.25
C PRO A 111 11.17 -15.02 25.69
N ASP A 112 12.26 -15.10 26.44
CA ASP A 112 12.33 -14.44 27.74
C ASP A 112 12.26 -12.92 27.58
N GLU A 113 11.84 -12.25 28.65
CA GLU A 113 11.62 -10.80 28.65
C GLU A 113 12.91 -10.01 28.38
N GLY A 114 14.07 -10.52 28.81
CA GLY A 114 15.37 -9.89 28.57
C GLY A 114 15.76 -9.95 27.09
N THR A 115 15.60 -11.11 26.46
CA THR A 115 15.84 -11.31 25.03
C THR A 115 14.89 -10.47 24.19
N LEU A 116 13.60 -10.43 24.55
CA LEU A 116 12.64 -9.57 23.85
C LEU A 116 12.98 -8.09 24.03
N ALA A 117 13.46 -7.66 25.20
CA ALA A 117 13.84 -6.27 25.46
C ALA A 117 15.10 -5.85 24.68
N LEU A 118 16.01 -6.78 24.38
CA LEU A 118 17.22 -6.52 23.58
C LEU A 118 16.98 -6.62 22.07
N ALA A 119 15.86 -7.20 21.64
CA ALA A 119 15.52 -7.35 20.24
C ALA A 119 15.33 -6.01 19.50
N SER A 120 15.48 -6.06 18.17
CA SER A 120 15.27 -4.90 17.31
C SER A 120 13.82 -4.39 17.40
N PRO A 121 13.56 -3.10 17.13
CA PRO A 121 12.21 -2.56 17.10
C PRO A 121 11.27 -3.31 16.15
N ALA A 122 11.78 -3.75 15.00
CA ALA A 122 11.03 -4.51 14.00
C ALA A 122 10.60 -5.88 14.54
N LEU A 123 11.54 -6.64 15.12
CA LEU A 123 11.27 -7.95 15.69
C LEU A 123 10.29 -7.87 16.88
N LYS A 124 10.48 -6.88 17.76
CA LYS A 124 9.52 -6.60 18.85
C LYS A 124 8.12 -6.34 18.32
N HIS A 125 7.99 -5.47 17.32
CA HIS A 125 6.70 -5.16 16.71
C HIS A 125 6.05 -6.42 16.12
N MET A 126 6.80 -7.24 15.38
CA MET A 126 6.30 -8.48 14.80
C MET A 126 5.87 -9.47 15.89
N TRP A 127 6.65 -9.64 16.97
CA TRP A 127 6.29 -10.52 18.07
C TRP A 127 5.02 -10.05 18.84
N MET A 128 4.89 -8.75 19.07
CA MET A 128 3.70 -8.16 19.69
C MET A 128 2.44 -8.30 18.82
N SER A 129 2.64 -8.45 17.51
CA SER A 129 1.59 -8.72 16.53
C SER A 129 1.59 -10.17 16.04
N ARG A 130 2.20 -11.11 16.77
CA ARG A 130 2.38 -12.52 16.35
C ARG A 130 1.08 -13.22 15.95
N GLN A 131 -0.05 -12.82 16.54
CA GLN A 131 -1.38 -13.32 16.19
C GLN A 131 -1.80 -13.02 14.74
N LEU A 132 -1.12 -12.10 14.06
CA LEU A 132 -1.33 -11.77 12.65
C LEU A 132 -0.46 -12.63 11.73
N PHE A 133 0.34 -13.57 12.25
CA PHE A 133 1.24 -14.38 11.45
C PHE A 133 0.94 -15.87 11.64
N THR A 134 1.20 -16.64 10.59
CA THR A 134 1.15 -18.10 10.63
C THR A 134 2.36 -18.66 9.89
N SER A 135 2.96 -19.73 10.41
CA SER A 135 4.05 -20.43 9.73
C SER A 135 3.48 -21.68 9.07
N LYS A 136 3.75 -21.85 7.77
CA LYS A 136 3.37 -23.03 7.01
C LYS A 136 4.53 -23.43 6.10
N ASP A 137 4.92 -24.70 6.18
CA ASP A 137 5.98 -25.30 5.34
C ASP A 137 7.32 -24.54 5.38
N GLY A 138 7.64 -23.91 6.53
CA GLY A 138 8.87 -23.13 6.71
C GLY A 138 8.83 -21.70 6.19
N THR A 139 7.65 -21.23 5.76
CA THR A 139 7.41 -19.86 5.30
C THR A 139 6.43 -19.15 6.22
N LEU A 140 6.76 -17.91 6.60
CA LEU A 140 5.92 -17.03 7.39
C LEU A 140 4.94 -16.27 6.49
N TYR A 141 3.65 -16.38 6.81
CA TYR A 141 2.56 -15.68 6.14
C TYR A 141 1.89 -14.71 7.11
N ARG A 142 1.47 -13.55 6.60
CA ARG A 142 0.63 -12.61 7.34
C ARG A 142 -0.84 -12.94 7.06
N LEU A 143 -1.62 -13.12 8.12
CA LEU A 143 -3.06 -13.31 8.07
C LEU A 143 -3.73 -12.00 7.64
N HIS A 144 -4.64 -12.10 6.67
CA HIS A 144 -5.51 -11.00 6.30
C HIS A 144 -6.70 -10.97 7.27
N PRO A 145 -6.98 -9.84 7.94
CA PRO A 145 -8.20 -9.71 8.72
C PRO A 145 -9.41 -9.74 7.77
N GLU A 146 -10.41 -10.57 8.05
CA GLU A 146 -11.72 -10.55 7.38
C GLU A 146 -12.51 -9.29 7.72
#